data_AF-A0A9D7DF98-F1
#
_entry.id   AF-A0A9D7DF98-F1
#
_cell.length_a   1.000
_cell.length_b   1.000
_cell.length_c   1.000
_cell.angle_alpha   90.00
_cell.angle_beta   90.00
_cell.angle_gamma   90.00
#
_symmetry.space_group_name_H-M   'P 1'
#
loop_
_entity.id
_entity.type
_entity.pdbx_description
1 polymer ?
#
loop_
_entity_poly.entity_id
_entity_poly.type
_entity_poly.pdbx_seq_one_letter_code
_entity_poly.pdbx_strand_id
1 'polypeptide(L)'
;MTHKEIEDFLLASYRLMMANTTATSCSCPPGRLVEFSYEDFRGQRVGALEKTYNQLGLSGFATARPLMEQEIGANDDYRTNTYALSEEEKQRVLAAWA
;
A
#
# COMPACT_ATOMS: atom_id res chain seq x y z
N MET A 1 -10.57 -14.84 -22.24
CA MET A 1 -10.68 -13.39 -22.01
C MET A 1 -9.71 -12.68 -22.92
N THR A 2 -10.18 -11.64 -23.59
CA THR A 2 -9.36 -10.71 -24.37
C THR A 2 -8.58 -9.79 -23.44
N HIS A 3 -7.55 -9.13 -23.98
CA HIS A 3 -6.77 -8.13 -23.24
C HIS A 3 -7.66 -7.04 -22.62
N LYS A 4 -8.61 -6.52 -23.39
CA LYS A 4 -9.57 -5.50 -22.94
C LYS A 4 -10.45 -5.99 -21.79
N GLU A 5 -10.96 -7.22 -21.86
CA GLU A 5 -11.78 -7.81 -20.79
C GLU A 5 -10.99 -7.96 -19.48
N ILE A 6 -9.69 -8.25 -19.56
CA ILE A 6 -8.82 -8.31 -18.38
C ILE A 6 -8.66 -6.92 -17.77
N GLU A 7 -8.42 -5.89 -18.58
CA GLU A 7 -8.27 -4.51 -18.10
C GLU A 7 -9.55 -3.96 -17.48
N ASP A 8 -10.70 -4.19 -18.12
CA ASP A 8 -12.01 -3.79 -17.58
C ASP A 8 -12.28 -4.49 -16.24
N PHE A 9 -11.98 -5.78 -16.15
CA PHE A 9 -12.09 -6.53 -14.90
C PHE A 9 -11.14 -5.99 -13.82
N LEU A 10 -9.89 -5.67 -14.16
CA LEU A 10 -8.91 -5.13 -13.23
C LEU A 10 -9.38 -3.77 -12.67
N LEU A 11 -9.77 -2.84 -13.53
CA LEU A 11 -10.25 -1.51 -13.12
C LEU A 11 -11.51 -1.62 -12.24
N ALA A 12 -12.46 -2.47 -12.62
CA ALA A 12 -13.68 -2.70 -11.84
C ALA A 12 -13.37 -3.32 -10.46
N SER A 13 -12.47 -4.30 -10.41
CA SER A 13 -12.08 -4.97 -9.18
C SER A 13 -11.37 -4.02 -8.21
N TYR A 14 -10.45 -3.19 -8.70
CA TYR A 14 -9.77 -2.19 -7.87
C TYR A 14 -10.74 -1.13 -7.34
N ARG A 15 -11.67 -0.64 -8.16
CA ARG A 15 -12.73 0.28 -7.73
C ARG A 15 -13.56 -0.32 -6.60
N LEU A 16 -14.03 -1.55 -6.77
CA LEU A 16 -14.85 -2.24 -5.77
C LEU A 16 -14.09 -2.45 -4.46
N MET A 17 -12.84 -2.91 -4.55
CA MET A 17 -11.98 -3.11 -3.39
C MET A 17 -11.76 -1.81 -2.63
N MET A 18 -11.38 -0.73 -3.33
CA MET A 18 -11.14 0.57 -2.71
C MET A 18 -12.39 1.15 -2.07
N ALA A 19 -13.52 1.16 -2.78
CA ALA A 19 -14.78 1.67 -2.26
C ALA A 19 -15.21 0.92 -0.99
N ASN A 20 -15.10 -0.42 -1.01
CA ASN A 20 -15.44 -1.24 0.16
C ASN A 20 -14.50 -0.98 1.34
N THR A 21 -13.18 -0.94 1.10
CA THR A 21 -12.20 -0.63 2.14
C THR A 21 -12.45 0.74 2.75
N THR A 22 -12.64 1.78 1.94
CA THR A 22 -12.92 3.14 2.44
C THR A 22 -14.24 3.21 3.19
N ALA A 23 -15.29 2.53 2.73
CA ALA A 23 -16.59 2.52 3.41
C ALA A 23 -16.55 1.78 4.76
N THR A 24 -15.70 0.75 4.88
CA THR A 24 -15.66 -0.12 6.06
C THR A 24 -14.55 0.23 7.05
N SER A 25 -13.47 0.90 6.62
CA SER A 25 -12.33 1.27 7.48
C SER A 25 -12.77 2.14 8.66
N CYS A 26 -13.71 3.07 8.44
CA CYS A 26 -14.27 3.92 9.49
C CYS A 26 -15.03 3.16 10.59
N SER A 27 -15.48 1.94 10.31
CA SER A 27 -16.15 1.08 11.29
C SER A 27 -15.18 0.24 12.12
N CYS A 28 -13.89 0.25 11.77
CA CYS A 28 -12.88 -0.50 12.47
C CYS A 28 -12.56 0.15 13.83
N PRO A 29 -12.52 -0.61 14.94
CA PRO A 29 -12.13 -0.07 16.23
C PRO A 29 -10.71 0.54 16.20
N PRO A 30 -10.45 1.59 17.00
CA PRO A 30 -9.09 2.12 17.16
C PRO A 30 -8.09 1.01 17.49
N GLY A 31 -6.93 1.06 16.85
CA GLY A 31 -5.85 0.08 17.04
C GLY A 31 -6.05 -1.27 16.36
N ARG A 32 -7.02 -1.40 15.44
CA ARG A 32 -7.19 -2.60 14.60
C ARG A 32 -6.85 -2.40 13.12
N LEU A 33 -6.69 -1.15 12.69
CA LEU A 33 -6.29 -0.79 11.34
C LEU A 33 -5.35 0.41 11.41
N VAL A 34 -4.29 0.36 10.62
CA VAL A 34 -3.35 1.46 10.41
C VAL A 34 -3.18 1.62 8.90
N GLU A 35 -3.51 2.81 8.40
CA GLU A 35 -3.24 3.20 7.01
C GLU A 35 -2.01 4.10 7.00
N PHE A 36 -1.09 3.84 6.06
CA PHE A 36 0.06 4.71 5.79
C PHE A 36 0.37 4.68 4.29
N SER A 37 0.95 5.77 3.78
CA SER A 37 1.27 5.86 2.36
C SER A 37 2.60 5.17 2.04
N TYR A 38 2.79 4.83 0.77
CA TYR A 38 4.09 4.35 0.30
C TYR A 38 5.19 5.40 0.54
N GLU A 39 4.85 6.68 0.43
CA GLU A 39 5.73 7.82 0.68
C GLU A 39 6.19 7.87 2.13
N ASP A 40 5.28 7.67 3.09
CA ASP A 40 5.60 7.58 4.52
C ASP A 40 6.58 6.44 4.81
N PHE A 41 6.43 5.33 4.08
CA PHE A 41 7.28 4.17 4.23
C PHE A 41 8.67 4.39 3.61
N ARG A 42 8.76 4.95 2.41
CA ARG A 42 10.02 4.99 1.64
C ARG A 42 11.13 5.79 2.34
N GLY A 43 10.78 6.88 3.01
CA GLY A 43 11.75 7.78 3.65
C GLY A 43 12.20 7.35 5.05
N GLN A 44 11.36 6.60 5.78
CA GLN A 44 11.60 6.24 7.18
C GLN A 44 11.00 4.86 7.53
N ARG A 45 11.39 3.83 6.77
CA ARG A 45 10.82 2.46 6.85
C ARG A 45 10.66 1.92 8.27
N VAL A 46 11.72 1.94 9.07
CA VAL A 46 11.69 1.43 10.47
C VAL A 46 10.81 2.31 11.36
N GLY A 47 10.87 3.63 11.20
CA GLY A 47 10.05 4.56 11.97
C GLY A 47 8.55 4.46 11.65
N ALA A 48 8.21 4.18 10.39
CA ALA A 48 6.83 3.89 9.99
C ALA A 48 6.33 2.60 10.65
N LEU A 49 7.15 1.54 10.70
CA LEU A 49 6.81 0.29 11.38
C LEU A 49 6.67 0.48 12.90
N GLU A 50 7.52 1.28 13.52
CA GLU A 50 7.41 1.63 14.95
C GLU A 50 6.07 2.29 15.27
N LYS A 51 5.67 3.28 14.46
CA LYS A 51 4.36 3.94 14.59
C LYS A 51 3.22 2.96 14.46
N THR A 52 3.29 2.03 13.50
CA THR A 52 2.29 0.98 13.31
C THR A 52 2.20 0.05 14.51
N TYR A 53 3.33 -0.40 15.09
CA TYR A 53 3.34 -1.20 16.31
C TYR A 53 2.66 -0.46 17.47
N ASN A 54 2.98 0.82 17.66
CA ASN A 54 2.40 1.64 18.71
C ASN A 54 0.89 1.84 18.51
N GLN A 55 0.43 2.12 17.29
CA GLN A 55 -0.99 2.34 17.00
C GLN A 55 -1.81 1.04 17.15
N LEU A 56 -1.26 -0.10 16.76
CA LEU A 56 -1.89 -1.41 16.91
C LEU A 56 -1.75 -1.99 18.33
N GLY A 57 -0.99 -1.34 19.22
CA GLY A 57 -0.71 -1.85 20.56
C GLY A 57 0.11 -3.14 20.57
N LEU A 58 0.95 -3.36 19.55
CA LEU A 58 1.77 -4.56 19.42
C LEU A 58 3.03 -4.45 20.28
N SER A 59 3.27 -5.49 21.08
CA SER A 59 4.53 -5.64 21.82
C SER A 59 5.64 -6.23 20.94
N GLY A 60 6.89 -6.13 21.40
CA GLY A 60 8.03 -6.83 20.78
C GLY A 60 8.76 -6.04 19.69
N PHE A 61 8.43 -4.76 19.50
CA PHE A 61 9.13 -3.91 18.52
C PHE A 61 10.65 -3.87 18.77
N ALA A 62 11.08 -3.71 20.03
CA ALA A 62 12.51 -3.64 20.37
C ALA A 62 13.29 -4.89 19.94
N THR A 63 12.68 -6.07 20.05
CA THR A 63 13.28 -7.34 19.63
C THR A 63 13.26 -7.50 18.11
N ALA A 64 12.20 -7.04 17.45
CA ALA A 64 12.03 -7.16 16.00
C ALA A 64 12.84 -6.11 15.20
N ARG A 65 13.06 -4.94 15.78
CA ARG A 65 13.78 -3.81 15.19
C ARG A 65 15.13 -4.18 14.54
N PRO A 66 16.07 -4.88 15.20
CA PRO A 66 17.34 -5.23 14.57
C PRO A 66 17.18 -6.13 13.34
N LEU A 67 16.19 -7.03 13.33
CA LEU A 67 15.89 -7.89 12.18
C LEU A 67 15.28 -7.08 11.03
N MET A 68 14.38 -6.13 11.35
CA MET A 68 13.81 -5.21 10.36
C MET A 68 14.88 -4.30 9.75
N GLU A 69 15.77 -3.74 10.57
CA GLU A 69 16.89 -2.91 10.12
C GLU A 69 17.84 -3.70 9.21
N GLN A 70 18.13 -4.96 9.54
CA GLN A 70 18.92 -5.85 8.69
C GLN A 70 18.25 -6.11 7.33
N GLU A 71 16.97 -6.47 7.30
CA GLU A 71 16.24 -6.74 6.06
C GLU A 71 16.08 -5.48 5.19
N ILE A 72 15.83 -4.34 5.82
CA ILE A 72 15.71 -3.05 5.11
C ILE A 72 17.06 -2.64 4.53
N GLY A 73 18.14 -2.76 5.29
CA GLY A 73 19.49 -2.49 4.81
C GLY A 73 19.95 -3.43 3.69
N ALA A 74 19.55 -4.71 3.74
CA ALA A 74 19.82 -5.66 2.67
C ALA A 74 19.07 -5.32 1.36
N ASN A 75 17.95 -4.59 1.44
CA ASN A 75 17.11 -4.20 0.30
C ASN A 75 17.18 -2.69 0.01
N ASP A 76 18.26 -2.00 0.41
CA ASP A 76 18.40 -0.56 0.19
C ASP A 76 18.54 -0.21 -1.30
N ASP A 77 19.09 -1.13 -2.10
CA ASP A 77 19.20 -1.02 -3.57
C ASP A 77 17.92 -1.45 -4.32
N TYR A 78 16.79 -1.67 -3.63
CA TYR A 78 15.53 -2.01 -4.29
C TYR A 78 15.08 -0.88 -5.22
N ARG A 79 15.13 -1.15 -6.53
CA ARG A 79 14.64 -0.25 -7.58
C ARG A 79 13.23 -0.63 -7.98
N THR A 80 12.31 0.33 -7.91
CA THR A 80 10.97 0.17 -8.48
C THR A 80 11.08 -0.09 -9.98
N ASN A 81 10.30 -1.05 -10.50
CA ASN A 81 10.19 -1.27 -11.94
C ASN A 81 9.73 0.01 -12.63
N THR A 82 10.37 0.36 -13.75
CA THR A 82 9.95 1.48 -14.60
C THR A 82 8.91 0.97 -15.59
N TYR A 83 7.64 1.09 -15.21
CA TYR A 83 6.53 0.90 -16.13
C TYR A 83 5.88 2.26 -16.40
N ALA A 84 5.90 2.68 -17.66
CA ALA A 84 5.31 3.95 -18.09
C ALA A 84 3.99 3.67 -18.81
N LEU A 85 2.89 4.09 -18.20
CA LEU A 85 1.58 4.08 -18.85
C LEU A 85 1.60 5.02 -20.05
N SER A 86 1.05 4.57 -21.17
CA SER A 86 0.67 5.42 -22.28
C SER A 86 -0.38 6.44 -21.85
N GLU A 87 -0.52 7.52 -22.60
CA GLU A 87 -1.49 8.55 -22.25
C GLU A 87 -2.93 8.05 -22.30
N GLU A 88 -3.24 7.12 -23.22
CA GLU A 88 -4.54 6.45 -23.30
C GLU A 88 -4.84 5.61 -22.04
N GLU A 89 -3.87 4.81 -21.58
CA GLU A 89 -4.03 4.00 -20.36
C GLU A 89 -4.20 4.89 -19.12
N LYS A 90 -3.45 5.99 -19.01
CA LYS A 90 -3.63 6.97 -17.92
C LYS A 90 -5.03 7.57 -17.94
N GLN A 91 -5.51 8.02 -19.11
CA GLN A 91 -6.85 8.60 -19.21
C GLN A 91 -7.92 7.57 -18.83
N ARG A 92 -7.73 6.30 -19.17
CA ARG A 92 -8.65 5.24 -18.77
C ARG A 92 -8.65 5.00 -17.26
N VAL A 93 -7.48 5.02 -16.61
CA VAL A 93 -7.40 4.98 -15.14
C VAL A 93 -8.05 6.22 -14.52
N LEU A 94 -7.77 7.42 -15.01
CA LEU A 94 -8.38 8.65 -14.48
C LEU A 94 -9.89 8.67 -14.65
N ALA A 95 -10.41 8.27 -15.81
CA ALA A 95 -11.86 8.10 -16.03
C ALA A 95 -12.46 7.01 -15.14
N ALA A 96 -11.67 5.99 -14.78
CA ALA A 96 -12.03 5.00 -13.79
C ALA A 96 -11.89 5.51 -12.33
N TRP A 97 -11.53 6.76 -12.06
CA TRP A 97 -11.50 7.32 -10.70
C TRP A 97 -12.13 8.72 -10.58
N ALA A 98 -12.66 9.25 -11.68
CA ALA A 98 -13.61 10.36 -11.70
C ALA A 98 -15.00 9.91 -11.19
#